data_AF-A0A8T6TPG1-F1
#
_entry.id   AF-A0A8T6TPG1-F1
#
_cell.length_a   1.000
_cell.length_b   1.000
_cell.length_c   1.000
_cell.angle_alpha   90.00
_cell.angle_beta   90.00
_cell.angle_gamma   90.00
#
_symmetry.space_group_name_H-M   'P 1'
#
loop_
_entity.id
_entity.type
_entity.pdbx_description
1 polymer ?
#
loop_
_entity_poly.entity_id
_entity_poly.type
_entity_poly.pdbx_seq_one_letter_code
_entity_poly.pdbx_strand_id
1 'polypeptide(L)'
;MAVRGGLTIEGVIGDSGKTIRLRRLSHGTGARFLVVPMDHGITVGPVPGLEDLSARISDADAGGASAVVVHKGEVPAYVQVTPRQAGLIVHLSASVSHQVDPNRKVLVGTVEEAVMLGADAISVHVNIGSPTTEEMVADAGMVAHDCRLLGVPLLIMVYPRGPEIDDPFDPEL
;
A
#
# COMPACT_ATOMS: atom_id res chain seq x y z
N MET A 1 25.99 0.72 24.59
CA MET A 1 25.48 -0.65 24.39
C MET A 1 24.33 -0.57 23.40
N ALA A 2 24.59 -0.82 22.12
CA ALA A 2 23.61 -0.63 21.04
C ALA A 2 22.72 -1.87 20.91
N VAL A 3 21.41 -1.72 21.11
CA VAL A 3 20.42 -2.76 20.83
C VAL A 3 20.21 -2.78 19.30
N ARG A 4 20.85 -3.73 18.61
CA ARG A 4 20.54 -4.07 17.22
C ARG A 4 19.29 -4.97 17.20
N GLY A 5 18.10 -4.37 17.16
CA GLY A 5 16.86 -5.07 16.85
C GLY A 5 16.54 -4.94 15.36
N GLY A 6 17.22 -5.71 14.52
CA GLY A 6 16.81 -5.88 13.11
C GLY A 6 15.77 -6.98 13.02
N LEU A 7 14.61 -6.69 12.43
CA LEU A 7 13.56 -7.67 12.17
C LEU A 7 14.14 -8.78 11.26
N THR A 8 14.43 -9.96 11.80
CA THR A 8 14.91 -11.11 11.00
C THR A 8 13.72 -11.79 10.35
N ILE A 9 13.71 -11.88 9.02
CA ILE A 9 12.72 -12.65 8.26
C ILE A 9 13.05 -14.14 8.41
N GLU A 10 12.50 -14.80 9.43
CA GLU A 10 12.59 -16.25 9.60
C GLU A 10 11.52 -16.95 8.72
N GLY A 11 11.97 -17.74 7.75
CA GLY A 11 11.08 -18.38 6.77
C GLY A 11 10.68 -19.81 7.18
N VAL A 12 9.39 -20.00 7.48
CA VAL A 12 8.73 -21.32 7.44
C VAL A 12 8.27 -21.57 5.99
N ILE A 13 8.23 -22.83 5.51
CA ILE A 13 7.86 -23.18 4.12
C ILE A 13 6.54 -22.51 3.66
N GLY A 14 5.57 -22.34 4.58
CA GLY A 14 4.29 -21.66 4.35
C GLY A 14 4.37 -20.16 4.08
N ASP A 15 5.52 -19.52 4.32
CA ASP A 15 5.72 -18.07 4.17
C ASP A 15 6.80 -17.71 3.13
N SER A 16 7.20 -18.69 2.32
CA SER A 16 8.26 -18.56 1.30
C SER A 16 7.94 -17.48 0.26
N GLY A 17 6.69 -17.39 -0.22
CA GLY A 17 6.25 -16.37 -1.17
C GLY A 17 6.37 -14.94 -0.61
N LYS A 18 5.94 -14.72 0.64
CA LYS A 18 6.07 -13.41 1.30
C LYS A 18 7.53 -13.06 1.51
N THR A 19 8.31 -14.02 2.00
CA THR A 19 9.75 -13.85 2.23
C THR A 19 10.48 -13.43 0.95
N ILE A 20 10.20 -14.10 -0.19
CA ILE A 20 10.82 -13.76 -1.48
C ILE A 20 10.44 -12.34 -1.92
N ARG A 21 9.17 -11.97 -1.83
CA ARG A 21 8.67 -10.63 -2.20
C ARG A 21 9.27 -9.53 -1.31
N LEU A 22 9.27 -9.72 0.01
CA LEU A 22 9.89 -8.78 0.95
C LEU A 22 11.40 -8.62 0.72
N ARG A 23 12.10 -9.71 0.36
CA ARG A 23 13.51 -9.62 -0.03
C ARG A 23 13.73 -8.80 -1.30
N ARG A 24 12.86 -8.91 -2.30
CA ARG A 24 12.92 -8.07 -3.50
C ARG A 24 12.71 -6.60 -3.15
N LEU A 25 11.65 -6.29 -2.41
CA LEU A 25 11.33 -4.92 -1.98
C LEU A 25 12.44 -4.29 -1.13
N SER A 26 13.11 -5.08 -0.27
CA SER A 26 14.20 -4.58 0.58
C SER A 26 15.56 -4.52 -0.13
N HIS A 27 15.60 -4.75 -1.45
CA HIS A 27 16.83 -4.87 -2.25
C HIS A 27 17.82 -5.88 -1.66
N GLY A 28 17.30 -6.97 -1.11
CA GLY A 28 18.08 -8.05 -0.47
C GLY A 28 18.57 -7.75 0.95
N THR A 29 18.34 -6.54 1.49
CA THR A 29 18.81 -6.15 2.83
C THR A 29 17.97 -6.74 3.96
N GLY A 30 16.70 -7.07 3.69
CA GLY A 30 15.77 -7.63 4.66
C GLY A 30 15.39 -6.72 5.82
N ALA A 31 15.68 -5.41 5.77
CA ALA A 31 15.59 -4.54 6.95
C ALA A 31 14.71 -3.30 6.77
N ARG A 32 14.95 -2.49 5.74
CA ARG A 32 14.35 -1.15 5.60
C ARG A 32 13.76 -0.95 4.21
N PHE A 33 12.65 -0.22 4.16
CA PHE A 33 11.94 0.10 2.94
C PHE A 33 11.76 1.62 2.85
N LEU A 34 12.03 2.19 1.67
CA LEU A 34 11.58 3.53 1.28
C LEU A 34 10.41 3.34 0.31
N VAL A 35 9.19 3.55 0.80
CA VAL A 35 7.98 3.37 0.00
C VAL A 35 7.40 4.75 -0.34
N VAL A 36 7.17 5.01 -1.62
CA VAL A 36 6.62 6.29 -2.10
C VAL A 36 5.16 6.11 -2.52
N PRO A 37 4.18 6.68 -1.78
CA PRO A 37 2.77 6.55 -2.11
C PRO A 37 2.34 7.51 -3.23
N MET A 38 1.62 6.99 -4.22
CA MET A 38 1.13 7.72 -5.40
C MET A 38 -0.31 7.29 -5.80
N ASP A 39 -1.09 6.80 -4.84
CA ASP A 39 -2.43 6.22 -5.02
C ASP A 39 -3.60 7.22 -4.92
N HIS A 40 -3.28 8.51 -4.74
CA HIS A 40 -4.23 9.57 -4.38
C HIS A 40 -5.27 9.88 -5.47
N GLY A 41 -4.91 9.71 -6.74
CA GLY A 41 -5.65 10.26 -7.90
C GLY A 41 -7.13 9.84 -7.94
N ILE A 42 -7.44 8.58 -7.59
CA ILE A 42 -8.82 8.08 -7.57
C ILE A 42 -9.70 8.79 -6.53
N THR A 43 -9.11 9.28 -5.44
CA THR A 43 -9.84 9.89 -4.32
C THR A 43 -10.00 11.39 -4.50
N VAL A 44 -8.91 12.08 -4.86
CA VAL A 44 -8.86 13.56 -4.85
C VAL A 44 -8.78 14.18 -6.25
N GLY A 45 -8.80 13.36 -7.31
CA GLY A 45 -8.61 13.82 -8.68
C GLY A 45 -7.15 14.15 -9.00
N PRO A 46 -6.88 14.94 -10.06
CA PRO A 46 -5.53 15.32 -10.45
C PRO A 46 -4.79 16.03 -9.31
N VAL A 47 -3.70 15.41 -8.83
CA VAL A 47 -2.85 15.99 -7.79
C VAL A 47 -1.71 16.76 -8.46
N PRO A 48 -1.50 18.04 -8.11
CA PRO A 48 -0.37 18.80 -8.63
C PRO A 48 0.97 18.08 -8.42
N GLY A 49 1.72 17.89 -9.51
CA GLY A 49 2.99 17.16 -9.53
C GLY A 49 2.89 15.66 -9.84
N LEU A 50 1.68 15.07 -9.81
CA LEU A 50 1.42 13.67 -10.19
C LEU A 50 0.69 13.53 -11.54
N GLU A 51 0.69 14.57 -12.37
CA GLU A 51 0.03 14.55 -13.69
C GLU A 51 0.69 13.55 -14.64
N ASP A 52 2.02 13.40 -14.54
CA ASP A 52 2.80 12.37 -15.21
C ASP A 52 3.30 11.35 -14.17
N LEU A 53 2.46 10.39 -13.85
CA LEU A 53 2.76 9.36 -12.87
C LEU A 53 3.94 8.48 -13.29
N SER A 54 4.07 8.19 -14.58
CA SER A 54 5.21 7.44 -15.15
C SER A 54 6.55 8.14 -14.86
N ALA A 55 6.62 9.45 -15.08
CA ALA A 55 7.81 10.24 -14.74
C ALA A 55 8.09 10.23 -13.23
N ARG A 56 7.05 10.37 -12.38
CA ARG A 56 7.20 10.33 -10.92
C ARG A 56 7.68 8.98 -10.40
N ILE A 57 7.18 7.88 -10.97
CA ILE A 57 7.66 6.53 -10.66
C ILE A 57 9.14 6.39 -11.04
N SER A 58 9.55 6.95 -12.19
CA SER A 58 10.96 6.96 -12.61
C SER A 58 11.85 7.77 -11.66
N ASP A 59 11.37 8.94 -11.22
CA ASP A 59 12.06 9.79 -10.25
C ASP A 59 12.24 9.06 -8.90
N ALA A 60 11.21 8.35 -8.42
CA ALA A 60 11.26 7.57 -7.20
C ALA A 60 12.25 6.39 -7.30
N ASP A 61 12.24 5.65 -8.42
CA ASP A 61 13.20 4.57 -8.69
C ASP A 61 14.64 5.11 -8.71
N ALA A 62 14.89 6.20 -9.42
CA ALA A 62 16.20 6.84 -9.49
C ALA A 62 16.66 7.38 -8.12
N GLY A 63 15.72 7.81 -7.28
CA GLY A 63 15.95 8.24 -5.90
C GLY A 63 16.22 7.09 -4.92
N GLY A 64 16.15 5.83 -5.36
CA GLY A 64 16.41 4.65 -4.54
C GLY A 64 15.20 4.17 -3.73
N ALA A 65 13.98 4.47 -4.19
CA ALA A 65 12.78 3.89 -3.59
C ALA A 65 12.81 2.36 -3.64
N SER A 66 12.43 1.74 -2.53
CA SER A 66 12.20 0.30 -2.42
C SER A 66 10.96 -0.13 -3.20
N ALA A 67 9.92 0.70 -3.15
CA ALA A 67 8.66 0.44 -3.83
C ALA A 67 7.87 1.73 -4.06
N VAL A 68 6.93 1.67 -4.99
CA VAL A 68 5.85 2.65 -5.13
C VAL A 68 4.52 2.02 -4.76
N VAL A 69 3.62 2.79 -4.14
CA VAL A 69 2.22 2.39 -3.96
C VAL A 69 1.40 3.11 -5.01
N VAL A 70 0.70 2.36 -5.86
CA VAL A 70 -0.20 2.92 -6.87
C VAL A 70 -1.55 2.25 -6.78
N HIS A 71 -2.62 3.00 -7.07
CA HIS A 71 -3.94 2.40 -7.22
C HIS A 71 -3.93 1.40 -8.38
N LYS A 72 -4.72 0.31 -8.30
CA LYS A 72 -4.73 -0.74 -9.33
C LYS A 72 -4.94 -0.23 -10.76
N GLY A 73 -5.73 0.85 -10.92
CA GLY A 73 -5.99 1.49 -12.22
C GLY A 73 -4.78 2.22 -12.81
N GLU A 74 -3.77 2.50 -11.99
CA GLU A 74 -2.55 3.24 -12.34
C GLU A 74 -1.34 2.32 -12.59
N VAL A 75 -1.52 1.00 -12.45
CA VAL A 75 -0.46 0.02 -12.79
C VAL A 75 0.09 0.18 -14.22
N PRO A 76 -0.69 0.57 -15.26
CA PRO A 76 -0.13 0.84 -16.58
C PRO A 76 1.00 1.88 -16.59
N ALA A 77 0.96 2.89 -15.72
CA ALA A 77 2.03 3.90 -15.61
C ALA A 77 3.33 3.29 -15.08
N TYR A 78 3.23 2.37 -14.10
CA TYR A 78 4.37 1.60 -13.62
C TYR A 78 4.97 0.72 -14.72
N VAL A 79 4.13 0.01 -15.48
CA VAL A 79 4.57 -0.87 -16.57
C VAL A 79 5.26 -0.07 -17.68
N GLN A 80 4.77 1.13 -18.00
CA GLN A 80 5.35 1.98 -19.05
C GLN A 80 6.83 2.28 -18.82
N VAL A 81 7.25 2.44 -17.56
CA VAL A 81 8.63 2.78 -17.22
C VAL A 81 9.44 1.58 -16.74
N THR A 82 8.78 0.52 -16.28
CA THR A 82 9.38 -0.73 -15.76
C THR A 82 10.61 -0.45 -14.89
N PRO A 83 10.41 0.04 -13.65
CA PRO A 83 11.50 0.47 -12.76
C PRO A 83 12.59 -0.58 -12.58
N ARG A 84 13.82 -0.12 -12.37
CA ARG A 84 14.97 -1.01 -12.22
C ARG A 84 15.02 -1.65 -10.84
N GLN A 85 14.57 -0.94 -9.81
CA GLN A 85 14.72 -1.34 -8.40
C GLN A 85 13.42 -1.24 -7.61
N ALA A 86 12.62 -0.19 -7.82
CA ALA A 86 11.38 0.01 -7.08
C ALA A 86 10.38 -1.09 -7.44
N GLY A 87 9.95 -1.88 -6.44
CA GLY A 87 8.88 -2.86 -6.62
C GLY A 87 7.49 -2.24 -6.65
N LEU A 88 6.49 -3.06 -6.95
CA LEU A 88 5.11 -2.62 -7.12
C LEU A 88 4.23 -3.01 -5.93
N ILE A 89 3.69 -2.02 -5.23
CA ILE A 89 2.61 -2.21 -4.25
C ILE A 89 1.30 -1.75 -4.87
N VAL A 90 0.35 -2.66 -5.04
CA VAL A 90 -0.96 -2.35 -5.63
C VAL A 90 -1.96 -2.02 -4.53
N HIS A 91 -2.52 -0.82 -4.59
CA HIS A 91 -3.55 -0.34 -3.69
C HIS A 91 -4.96 -0.70 -4.19
N LEU A 92 -5.74 -1.36 -3.33
CA LEU A 92 -7.06 -1.90 -3.64
C LEU A 92 -8.22 -1.09 -3.08
N SER A 93 -7.95 -0.08 -2.24
CA SER A 93 -9.01 0.78 -1.71
C SER A 93 -9.23 2.01 -2.59
N ALA A 94 -10.46 2.48 -2.64
CA ALA A 94 -10.82 3.76 -3.23
C ALA A 94 -11.80 4.50 -2.30
N SER A 95 -11.94 5.80 -2.51
CA SER A 95 -12.98 6.63 -1.91
C SER A 95 -13.40 7.69 -2.91
N VAL A 96 -14.58 8.26 -2.72
CA VAL A 96 -15.08 9.35 -3.56
C VAL A 96 -15.25 10.57 -2.67
N SER A 97 -14.45 11.60 -2.90
CA SER A 97 -14.38 12.82 -2.05
C SER A 97 -15.69 13.61 -1.96
N HIS A 98 -16.60 13.44 -2.91
CA HIS A 98 -17.89 14.14 -2.97
C HIS A 98 -19.08 13.28 -2.53
N GLN A 99 -18.87 12.35 -1.59
CA GLN A 99 -19.94 11.56 -0.97
C GLN A 99 -20.23 11.97 0.47
N VAL A 100 -21.33 11.44 1.01
CA VAL A 100 -21.81 11.72 2.38
C VAL A 100 -20.73 11.40 3.43
N ASP A 101 -20.00 10.31 3.23
CA ASP A 101 -18.81 9.97 4.02
C ASP A 101 -17.57 9.97 3.10
N PRO A 102 -16.81 11.09 3.04
CA PRO A 102 -15.60 11.17 2.22
C PRO A 102 -14.44 10.35 2.78
N ASN A 103 -14.52 9.92 4.04
CA ASN A 103 -13.53 9.05 4.67
C ASN A 103 -13.83 7.56 4.40
N ARG A 104 -15.01 7.23 3.86
CA ARG A 104 -15.36 5.87 3.48
C ARG A 104 -14.40 5.34 2.43
N LYS A 105 -13.67 4.27 2.78
CA LYS A 105 -12.89 3.48 1.84
C LYS A 105 -13.65 2.21 1.48
N VAL A 106 -13.58 1.82 0.21
CA VAL A 106 -14.18 0.59 -0.30
C VAL A 106 -13.14 -0.19 -1.09
N LEU A 107 -13.20 -1.52 -1.04
CA LEU A 107 -12.42 -2.36 -1.94
C LEU A 107 -12.95 -2.27 -3.38
N VAL A 108 -12.04 -2.04 -4.32
CA VAL A 108 -12.35 -1.98 -5.76
C VAL A 108 -11.62 -3.04 -6.58
N GLY A 109 -10.96 -3.99 -5.93
CA GLY A 109 -10.30 -5.13 -6.57
C GLY A 109 -9.98 -6.22 -5.56
N THR A 110 -9.43 -7.33 -6.03
CA THR A 110 -9.06 -8.49 -5.19
C THR A 110 -7.56 -8.69 -5.12
N VAL A 111 -7.11 -9.52 -4.17
CA VAL A 111 -5.69 -9.89 -4.05
C VAL A 111 -5.23 -10.66 -5.30
N GLU A 112 -6.07 -11.54 -5.85
CA GLU A 112 -5.80 -12.26 -7.09
C GLU A 112 -5.59 -11.31 -8.26
N GLU A 113 -6.46 -10.30 -8.41
CA GLU A 113 -6.32 -9.27 -9.45
C GLU A 113 -4.98 -8.56 -9.33
N ALA A 114 -4.62 -8.10 -8.13
CA ALA A 114 -3.34 -7.44 -7.91
C ALA A 114 -2.13 -8.36 -8.16
N VAL A 115 -2.21 -9.65 -7.82
CA VAL A 115 -1.17 -10.62 -8.15
C VAL A 115 -1.02 -10.80 -9.66
N MET A 116 -2.13 -10.86 -10.41
CA MET A 116 -2.10 -10.91 -11.88
C MET A 116 -1.48 -9.65 -12.49
N LEU A 117 -1.67 -8.49 -11.85
CA LEU A 117 -1.04 -7.22 -12.23
C LEU A 117 0.46 -7.15 -11.89
N GLY A 118 1.01 -8.18 -11.23
CA GLY A 118 2.43 -8.25 -10.89
C GLY A 118 2.80 -7.65 -9.54
N ALA A 119 1.85 -7.50 -8.62
CA ALA A 119 2.12 -6.93 -7.30
C ALA A 119 3.18 -7.71 -6.50
N ASP A 120 4.16 -6.98 -5.98
CA ASP A 120 5.09 -7.48 -4.96
C ASP A 120 4.47 -7.40 -3.56
N ALA A 121 3.54 -6.48 -3.31
CA ALA A 121 2.71 -6.41 -2.11
C ALA A 121 1.35 -5.77 -2.40
N ILE A 122 0.39 -5.97 -1.49
CA ILE A 122 -0.94 -5.37 -1.54
C ILE A 122 -1.01 -4.22 -0.56
N SER A 123 -1.76 -3.18 -0.91
CA SER A 123 -2.10 -2.08 0.01
C SER A 123 -3.61 -1.90 0.13
N VAL A 124 -4.08 -1.63 1.35
CA VAL A 124 -5.46 -1.20 1.67
C VAL A 124 -5.45 -0.06 2.66
N HIS A 125 -6.56 0.66 2.76
CA HIS A 125 -6.71 1.84 3.61
C HIS A 125 -7.82 1.62 4.63
N VAL A 126 -7.56 1.95 5.89
CA VAL A 126 -8.55 1.97 6.98
C VAL A 126 -8.55 3.34 7.63
N ASN A 127 -9.69 4.03 7.59
CA ASN A 127 -9.91 5.25 8.36
C ASN A 127 -10.63 4.90 9.67
N ILE A 128 -9.93 5.01 10.79
CA ILE A 128 -10.50 4.82 12.13
C ILE A 128 -11.26 6.09 12.53
N GLY A 129 -12.45 5.93 13.09
CA GLY A 129 -13.33 7.05 13.48
C GLY A 129 -14.32 7.45 12.40
N SER A 130 -14.20 6.92 11.18
CA SER A 130 -15.24 7.06 10.15
C SER A 130 -16.50 6.29 10.58
N PRO A 131 -17.72 6.75 10.22
CA PRO A 131 -18.95 5.98 10.39
C PRO A 131 -18.89 4.57 9.78
N THR A 132 -17.99 4.32 8.82
CA THR A 132 -17.81 3.05 8.13
C THR A 132 -16.52 2.31 8.53
N THR A 133 -15.94 2.65 9.69
CA THR A 133 -14.71 2.01 10.21
C THR A 133 -14.84 0.49 10.27
N GLU A 134 -15.97 -0.03 10.76
CA GLU A 134 -16.19 -1.48 10.91
C GLU A 134 -16.14 -2.21 9.57
N GLU A 135 -16.72 -1.62 8.51
CA GLU A 135 -16.66 -2.16 7.14
C GLU A 135 -15.21 -2.21 6.65
N MET A 136 -14.44 -1.13 6.83
CA MET A 136 -13.04 -1.08 6.38
C MET A 136 -12.14 -2.06 7.14
N VAL A 137 -12.40 -2.28 8.44
CA VAL A 137 -11.68 -3.29 9.24
C VAL A 137 -12.02 -4.70 8.77
N ALA A 138 -13.30 -4.96 8.46
CA ALA A 138 -13.72 -6.25 7.90
C ALA A 138 -13.06 -6.51 6.54
N ASP A 139 -13.06 -5.51 5.64
CA ASP A 139 -12.38 -5.55 4.35
C ASP A 139 -10.87 -5.84 4.50
N ALA A 140 -10.19 -5.14 5.41
CA ALA A 140 -8.77 -5.38 5.69
C ALA A 140 -8.52 -6.80 6.21
N GLY A 141 -9.43 -7.34 7.04
CA GLY A 141 -9.38 -8.72 7.53
C GLY A 141 -9.51 -9.76 6.42
N MET A 142 -10.43 -9.55 5.47
CA MET A 142 -10.58 -10.39 4.28
C MET A 142 -9.33 -10.35 3.41
N VAL A 143 -8.82 -9.15 3.11
CA VAL A 143 -7.60 -8.99 2.29
C VAL A 143 -6.39 -9.62 2.97
N ALA A 144 -6.28 -9.54 4.30
CA ALA A 144 -5.23 -10.21 5.05
C ALA A 144 -5.30 -11.74 4.94
N HIS A 145 -6.51 -12.30 4.95
CA HIS A 145 -6.74 -13.72 4.71
C HIS A 145 -6.22 -14.14 3.32
N ASP A 146 -6.63 -13.43 2.27
CA ASP A 146 -6.28 -13.76 0.88
C ASP A 146 -4.78 -13.56 0.62
N CYS A 147 -4.20 -12.48 1.14
CA CYS A 147 -2.75 -12.24 1.10
C CYS A 147 -1.96 -13.38 1.77
N ARG A 148 -2.49 -13.98 2.84
CA ARG A 148 -1.88 -15.15 3.47
C ARG A 148 -1.99 -16.38 2.58
N LEU A 149 -3.16 -16.65 1.99
CA LEU A 149 -3.35 -17.80 1.10
C LEU A 149 -2.45 -17.73 -0.15
N LEU A 150 -2.27 -16.53 -0.71
CA LEU A 150 -1.50 -16.32 -1.94
C LEU A 150 -0.01 -16.02 -1.69
N GLY A 151 0.42 -15.96 -0.42
CA GLY A 151 1.81 -15.71 -0.05
C GLY A 151 2.30 -14.33 -0.50
N VAL A 152 1.47 -13.30 -0.34
CA VAL A 152 1.76 -11.91 -0.70
C VAL A 152 1.80 -11.03 0.57
N PRO A 153 2.78 -10.12 0.71
CA PRO A 153 2.80 -9.13 1.80
C PRO A 153 1.61 -8.16 1.71
N LEU A 154 1.14 -7.70 2.87
CA LEU A 154 0.07 -6.71 2.99
C LEU A 154 0.59 -5.49 3.75
N LEU A 155 0.37 -4.31 3.17
CA LEU A 155 0.52 -2.99 3.78
C LEU A 155 -0.87 -2.45 4.11
N ILE A 156 -1.15 -2.20 5.39
CA ILE A 156 -2.41 -1.55 5.80
C ILE A 156 -2.09 -0.11 6.18
N MET A 157 -2.64 0.85 5.44
CA MET A 157 -2.53 2.26 5.75
C MET A 157 -3.68 2.65 6.68
N VAL A 158 -3.37 2.93 7.95
CA VAL A 158 -4.36 3.25 8.98
C VAL A 158 -4.23 4.72 9.34
N TYR A 159 -5.33 5.46 9.28
CA TYR A 159 -5.37 6.86 9.67
C TYR A 159 -6.56 7.15 10.59
N PRO A 160 -6.38 7.94 11.66
CA PRO A 160 -7.50 8.47 12.43
C PRO A 160 -8.19 9.56 11.61
N ARG A 161 -9.38 9.28 11.08
CA ARG A 161 -10.22 10.24 10.34
C ARG A 161 -11.70 9.99 10.61
N GLY A 162 -12.38 10.97 11.20
CA GLY A 162 -13.78 10.85 11.59
C GLY A 162 -14.36 12.18 12.05
N PRO A 163 -15.69 12.29 12.19
CA PRO A 163 -16.35 13.49 12.71
C PRO A 163 -15.97 13.80 14.17
N GLU A 164 -15.58 12.78 14.95
CA GLU A 164 -15.16 12.90 16.35
C GLU A 164 -13.63 12.98 16.52
N ILE A 165 -12.89 13.18 15.43
CA ILE A 165 -11.42 13.27 15.44
C ILE A 165 -11.04 14.70 15.08
N ASP A 166 -10.68 15.47 16.10
CA ASP A 166 -10.30 16.88 15.96
C ASP A 166 -8.87 17.03 15.42
N ASP A 167 -7.92 16.24 15.93
CA ASP A 167 -6.53 16.24 15.48
C ASP A 167 -6.09 14.81 15.08
N PRO A 168 -5.92 14.51 13.77
CA PRO A 168 -5.48 13.20 13.31
C PRO A 168 -4.00 12.88 13.65
N PHE A 169 -3.27 13.81 14.26
CA PHE A 169 -1.88 13.61 14.71
C PHE A 169 -1.75 13.54 16.23
N ASP A 170 -2.85 13.58 16.99
CA ASP A 170 -2.82 13.43 18.44
C ASP A 170 -2.27 12.03 18.81
N PRO A 171 -1.18 11.91 19.59
CA PRO A 171 -0.64 10.63 20.01
C PRO A 171 -1.51 9.88 21.02
N GLU A 172 -2.51 10.53 21.64
CA GLU A 172 -3.41 9.92 22.63
C GLU A 172 -4.73 9.38 22.05
N LEU A 173 -4.90 9.47 20.72
CA LEU A 173 -6.04 8.92 19.96
C LEU A 173 -6.12 7.38 19.96
#